data_AF-A0AAN5BYP7-F1
#
_entry.id   AF-A0AAN5BYP7-F1
#
_cell.length_a   1.000
_cell.length_b   1.000
_cell.length_c   1.000
_cell.angle_alpha   90.00
_cell.angle_beta   90.00
_cell.angle_gamma   90.00
#
_symmetry.space_group_name_H-M   'P 1'
#
loop_
_entity.id
_entity.type
_entity.pdbx_description
1 polymer ?
#
loop_
_entity_poly.entity_id
_entity_poly.type
_entity_poly.pdbx_seq_one_letter_code
_entity_poly.pdbx_strand_id
1 'polypeptide(L)'
;MDEANYPRTILRSLGLKIHHTGNATTGNVLRYAYTSDFKTFTEPKDYIVGTTDVIDLCILQLDSNTLLRSYVNSSSSDGLPVEISTNGLLGDWSVLGNVADSTSYEAPYFFADNAGGGKGYMMADLIGSSPGISGWTTDDLSKGVFTKDTSHDLTFMRHDSVLGVTQSQYDALKAM
;
A
#
# COMPACT_ATOMS: atom_id res chain seq x y z
N MET A 1 24.76 -11.46 -37.99
CA MET A 1 24.81 -10.04 -38.36
C MET A 1 24.54 -9.26 -37.10
N ASP A 2 25.43 -8.31 -36.85
CA ASP A 2 25.76 -7.70 -35.57
C ASP A 2 24.90 -6.44 -35.38
N GLU A 3 24.10 -6.35 -34.31
CA GLU A 3 23.42 -5.10 -33.94
C GLU A 3 24.37 -4.24 -33.11
N ALA A 4 25.26 -3.55 -33.81
CA ALA A 4 26.07 -2.49 -33.26
C ALA A 4 25.27 -1.17 -33.14
N ASN A 5 25.54 -0.46 -32.05
CA ASN A 5 25.44 0.99 -31.86
C ASN A 5 24.06 1.62 -31.57
N TYR A 6 23.67 1.56 -30.29
CA TYR A 6 23.14 2.73 -29.59
C TYR A 6 24.02 3.04 -28.38
N PRO A 7 24.69 4.22 -28.32
CA PRO A 7 25.52 4.58 -27.17
C PRO A 7 24.66 4.89 -25.95
N ARG A 8 24.56 3.92 -25.02
CA ARG A 8 24.00 4.10 -23.66
C ARG A 8 24.98 4.89 -22.79
N THR A 9 25.18 6.18 -23.10
CA THR A 9 26.17 7.03 -22.40
C THR A 9 25.56 8.02 -21.41
N ILE A 10 24.23 8.04 -21.20
CA ILE A 10 23.60 9.09 -20.38
C ILE A 10 23.33 8.68 -18.91
N LEU A 11 23.45 7.41 -18.52
CA LEU A 11 23.07 6.96 -17.16
C LEU A 11 24.22 6.65 -16.19
N ARG A 12 25.43 7.19 -16.42
CA ARG A 12 26.58 6.95 -15.52
C ARG A 12 26.75 7.96 -14.37
N SER A 13 26.02 9.08 -14.32
CA SER A 13 26.25 10.12 -13.29
C SER A 13 25.36 10.07 -12.05
N LEU A 14 24.42 9.11 -11.94
CA LEU A 14 23.49 9.04 -10.80
C LEU A 14 23.82 7.95 -9.77
N GLY A 15 24.94 7.23 -9.89
CA GLY A 15 25.33 6.23 -8.88
C GLY A 15 24.36 5.05 -8.71
N LEU A 16 23.33 4.95 -9.56
CA LEU A 16 22.34 3.88 -9.53
C LEU A 16 23.00 2.56 -9.98
N LYS A 17 23.29 1.65 -9.05
CA LYS A 17 23.79 0.30 -9.35
C LYS A 17 22.69 -0.49 -10.09
N ILE A 18 22.66 -0.36 -11.42
CA ILE A 18 21.73 -1.10 -12.31
C ILE A 18 22.23 -2.49 -12.72
N HIS A 19 23.34 -2.96 -12.14
CA HIS A 19 23.89 -4.30 -12.41
C HIS A 19 23.39 -5.29 -11.37
N HIS A 20 22.17 -5.80 -11.54
CA HIS A 20 21.70 -6.95 -10.77
C HIS A 20 22.45 -8.20 -11.24
N THR A 21 23.06 -8.93 -10.30
CA THR A 21 23.79 -10.20 -10.58
C THR A 21 23.22 -11.38 -9.79
N GLY A 22 22.14 -11.15 -9.03
CA GLY A 22 21.47 -12.19 -8.24
C GLY A 22 20.42 -12.93 -9.06
N ASN A 23 20.15 -14.18 -8.68
CA ASN A 23 19.02 -14.94 -9.21
C ASN A 23 17.69 -14.26 -8.81
N ALA A 24 16.68 -14.37 -9.67
CA ALA A 24 15.33 -13.98 -9.30
C ALA A 24 14.85 -14.81 -8.09
N THR A 25 14.32 -14.14 -7.07
CA THR A 25 13.59 -14.81 -5.99
C THR A 25 12.19 -15.14 -6.50
N THR A 26 11.69 -16.34 -6.22
CA THR A 26 10.43 -16.84 -6.81
C THR A 26 9.16 -16.28 -6.17
N GLY A 27 9.26 -15.66 -4.99
CA GLY A 27 8.14 -14.99 -4.33
C GLY A 27 8.35 -13.48 -4.22
N ASN A 28 7.26 -12.73 -4.31
CA ASN A 28 7.25 -11.29 -4.05
C ASN A 28 7.55 -11.03 -2.57
N VAL A 29 8.51 -10.14 -2.31
CA VAL A 29 8.92 -9.68 -0.97
C VAL A 29 8.74 -8.17 -0.92
N LEU A 30 8.16 -7.67 0.16
CA LEU A 30 8.08 -6.23 0.40
C LEU A 30 9.40 -5.77 1.02
N ARG A 31 10.02 -4.74 0.43
CA ARG A 31 11.30 -4.17 0.86
C ARG A 31 11.16 -2.69 1.17
N TYR A 32 12.06 -2.17 1.98
CA TYR A 32 12.16 -0.74 2.30
C TYR A 32 13.57 -0.21 2.09
N ALA A 33 13.67 1.08 1.79
CA ALA A 33 14.91 1.86 1.77
C ALA A 33 14.60 3.28 2.23
N TYR A 34 15.60 3.97 2.79
CA TYR A 34 15.46 5.35 3.23
C TYR A 34 16.09 6.32 2.23
N THR A 35 15.46 7.47 2.08
CA THR A 35 15.99 8.63 1.35
C THR A 35 15.50 9.90 2.03
N SER A 36 16.27 10.99 1.92
CA SER A 36 15.86 12.34 2.32
C SER A 36 15.72 13.29 1.12
N ASP A 37 16.10 12.84 -0.08
CA ASP A 37 16.23 13.68 -1.28
C ASP A 37 15.57 13.08 -2.54
N PHE A 38 14.93 11.91 -2.42
CA PHE A 38 14.36 11.13 -3.53
C PHE A 38 15.36 10.80 -4.64
N LYS A 39 16.66 10.86 -4.36
CA LYS A 39 17.75 10.55 -5.32
C LYS A 39 18.65 9.46 -4.78
N THR A 40 19.08 9.61 -3.54
CA THR A 40 20.00 8.70 -2.86
C THR A 40 19.21 7.84 -1.89
N PHE A 41 19.23 6.53 -2.12
CA PHE A 41 18.57 5.55 -1.26
C PHE A 41 19.60 4.73 -0.52
N THR A 42 19.29 4.32 0.71
CA THR A 42 20.05 3.27 1.40
C THR A 42 19.96 1.95 0.63
N GLU A 43 20.85 1.01 0.92
CA GLU A 43 20.65 -0.37 0.44
C GLU A 43 19.29 -0.89 0.93
N PRO A 44 18.49 -1.53 0.06
CA PRO A 44 17.17 -2.00 0.42
C PRO A 44 17.27 -3.15 1.42
N LYS A 45 16.33 -3.20 2.35
CA LYS A 45 16.18 -4.27 3.34
C LYS A 45 14.81 -4.92 3.17
N ASP A 46 14.74 -6.21 3.49
CA ASP A 46 13.46 -6.90 3.55
C ASP A 46 12.59 -6.33 4.68
N TYR A 47 11.30 -6.16 4.40
CA TYR A 47 10.30 -5.64 5.34
C TYR A 47 9.31 -6.73 5.74
N ILE A 48 8.58 -7.29 4.75
CA ILE A 48 7.66 -8.41 4.95
C ILE A 48 8.09 -9.49 3.97
N VAL A 49 8.41 -10.66 4.51
CA VAL A 49 8.82 -11.84 3.76
C VAL A 49 7.77 -12.91 3.95
N GLY A 50 7.01 -13.19 2.90
CA GLY A 50 6.03 -14.29 2.88
C GLY A 50 6.66 -15.62 2.46
N THR A 51 5.95 -16.71 2.72
CA THR A 51 6.23 -18.03 2.09
C THR A 51 5.76 -18.08 0.64
N THR A 52 4.81 -17.22 0.28
CA THR A 52 4.29 -16.96 -1.06
C THR A 52 4.31 -15.44 -1.32
N ASP A 53 3.70 -14.98 -2.41
CA ASP A 53 3.66 -13.57 -2.77
C ASP A 53 3.01 -12.71 -1.70
N VAL A 54 3.73 -11.68 -1.28
CA VAL A 54 3.21 -10.53 -0.54
C VAL A 54 3.29 -9.28 -1.41
N ILE A 55 2.16 -8.60 -1.58
CA ILE A 55 2.04 -7.42 -2.46
C ILE A 55 1.16 -6.35 -1.82
N ASP A 56 1.16 -5.16 -2.43
CA ASP A 56 0.22 -4.08 -2.17
C ASP A 56 0.13 -3.63 -0.70
N LEU A 57 1.28 -3.32 -0.12
CA LEU A 57 1.34 -2.81 1.25
C LEU A 57 0.77 -1.39 1.35
N CYS A 58 -0.21 -1.23 2.22
CA CYS A 58 -0.64 0.06 2.75
C CYS A 58 -0.29 0.17 4.23
N ILE A 59 0.17 1.36 4.64
CA ILE A 59 0.45 1.72 6.03
C ILE A 59 -0.30 3.02 6.34
N LEU A 60 -1.02 3.04 7.45
CA LEU A 60 -1.64 4.24 8.00
C LEU A 60 -1.07 4.53 9.39
N GLN A 61 -0.52 5.72 9.58
CA GLN A 61 -0.07 6.18 10.88
C GLN A 61 -1.28 6.73 11.67
N LEU A 62 -1.55 6.19 12.86
CA LEU A 62 -2.63 6.63 13.74
C LEU A 62 -2.16 7.70 14.73
N ASP A 63 -0.93 7.54 15.25
CA ASP A 63 -0.26 8.50 16.12
C ASP A 63 1.27 8.42 15.94
N SER A 64 2.05 9.03 16.84
CA SER A 64 3.52 9.05 16.74
C SER A 64 4.17 7.67 16.61
N ASN A 65 3.61 6.63 17.22
CA ASN A 65 4.19 5.29 17.29
C ASN A 65 3.22 4.17 16.87
N THR A 66 1.93 4.46 16.75
CA THR A 66 0.91 3.48 16.35
C THR A 66 0.66 3.54 14.85
N LEU A 67 0.79 2.40 14.18
CA LEU A 67 0.53 2.26 12.74
C LEU A 67 -0.37 1.05 12.49
N LEU A 68 -1.27 1.18 11.52
CA LEU A 68 -1.95 0.05 10.89
C LEU A 68 -1.24 -0.30 9.59
N ARG A 69 -1.30 -1.57 9.21
CA ARG A 69 -0.97 -2.00 7.85
C ARG A 69 -1.91 -3.10 7.37
N SER A 70 -2.02 -3.18 6.05
CA SER A 70 -2.68 -4.26 5.34
C SER A 70 -1.94 -4.47 4.02
N TYR A 71 -1.98 -5.70 3.53
CA TYR A 71 -1.28 -6.13 2.33
C TYR A 71 -1.90 -7.45 1.86
N VAL A 72 -1.69 -7.85 0.62
CA VAL A 72 -2.05 -9.19 0.18
C VAL A 72 -1.03 -10.18 0.71
N ASN A 73 -1.50 -11.22 1.40
CA ASN A 73 -0.72 -12.42 1.68
C ASN A 73 -1.35 -13.60 0.96
N SER A 74 -0.78 -14.01 -0.18
CA SER A 74 -1.35 -15.06 -1.02
C SER A 74 -1.36 -16.46 -0.37
N SER A 75 -0.67 -16.64 0.77
CA SER A 75 -0.71 -17.87 1.56
C SER A 75 -1.92 -17.96 2.49
N SER A 76 -2.67 -16.86 2.64
CA SER A 76 -3.86 -16.75 3.49
C SER A 76 -5.14 -16.83 2.66
N SER A 77 -6.13 -17.55 3.17
CA SER A 77 -7.50 -17.57 2.63
C SER A 77 -8.46 -16.66 3.38
N ASP A 78 -8.00 -15.97 4.42
CA ASP A 78 -8.85 -15.23 5.36
C ASP A 78 -9.14 -13.79 4.90
N GLY A 79 -8.63 -13.41 3.72
CA GLY A 79 -8.73 -12.05 3.18
C GLY A 79 -7.62 -11.13 3.67
N LEU A 80 -7.81 -9.83 3.44
CA LEU A 80 -6.81 -8.81 3.73
C LEU A 80 -6.63 -8.67 5.25
N PRO A 81 -5.43 -8.94 5.81
CA PRO A 81 -5.16 -8.77 7.23
C PRO A 81 -5.13 -7.29 7.60
N VAL A 82 -5.52 -6.99 8.84
CA VAL A 82 -5.27 -5.70 9.49
C VAL A 82 -4.32 -5.97 10.64
N GLU A 83 -3.13 -5.40 10.56
CA GLU A 83 -2.11 -5.52 11.59
C GLU A 83 -1.81 -4.16 12.21
N ILE A 84 -1.44 -4.17 13.48
CA ILE A 84 -1.07 -2.97 14.24
C ILE A 84 0.34 -3.11 14.79
N SER A 85 1.09 -2.01 14.74
CA SER A 85 2.29 -1.82 15.53
C SER A 85 2.08 -0.65 16.47
N THR A 86 2.55 -0.76 17.71
CA THR A 86 2.53 0.31 18.73
C THR A 86 3.92 0.82 19.07
N ASN A 87 4.95 0.29 18.42
CA ASN A 87 6.36 0.63 18.60
C ASN A 87 7.04 1.04 17.27
N GLY A 88 6.27 1.55 16.32
CA GLY A 88 6.75 2.19 15.09
C GLY A 88 6.85 1.28 13.87
N LEU A 89 7.21 1.88 12.73
CA LEU A 89 7.20 1.22 11.42
C LEU A 89 8.04 -0.08 11.37
N LEU A 90 9.19 -0.09 12.03
CA LEU A 90 10.09 -1.25 12.11
C LEU A 90 9.95 -2.03 13.43
N GLY A 91 8.86 -1.79 14.16
CA GLY A 91 8.53 -2.47 15.40
C GLY A 91 7.88 -3.84 15.18
N ASP A 92 7.28 -4.34 16.25
CA ASP A 92 6.52 -5.58 16.25
C ASP A 92 5.11 -5.31 15.72
N TRP A 93 4.57 -6.30 15.00
CA TRP A 93 3.25 -6.25 14.40
C TRP A 93 2.37 -7.36 14.98
N SER A 94 1.15 -7.00 15.37
CA SER A 94 0.12 -7.93 15.86
C SER A 94 -1.09 -7.89 14.93
N VAL A 95 -1.67 -9.06 14.66
CA VAL A 95 -2.89 -9.17 13.84
C VAL A 95 -4.10 -8.76 14.68
N LEU A 96 -4.87 -7.77 14.22
CA LEU A 96 -6.16 -7.39 14.80
C LEU A 96 -7.32 -8.21 14.24
N GLY A 97 -7.16 -8.68 13.00
CA GLY A 97 -8.11 -9.53 12.29
C GLY A 97 -7.93 -9.41 10.79
N ASN A 98 -8.95 -9.80 10.04
CA ASN A 98 -9.03 -9.63 8.60
C ASN A 98 -10.25 -8.78 8.26
N VAL A 99 -10.18 -8.08 7.15
CA VAL A 99 -11.25 -7.25 6.63
C VAL A 99 -12.38 -8.18 6.17
N ALA A 100 -13.60 -7.97 6.67
CA ALA A 100 -14.75 -8.79 6.31
C ALA A 100 -15.00 -8.75 4.79
N ASP A 101 -15.37 -9.88 4.18
CA ASP A 101 -15.72 -9.97 2.74
C ASP A 101 -14.60 -9.51 1.76
N SER A 102 -13.34 -9.66 2.15
CA SER A 102 -12.17 -9.18 1.38
C SER A 102 -11.34 -10.27 0.68
N THR A 103 -11.77 -11.54 0.72
CA THR A 103 -10.99 -12.68 0.18
C THR A 103 -10.72 -12.62 -1.33
N SER A 104 -11.51 -11.86 -2.08
CA SER A 104 -11.35 -11.66 -3.51
C SER A 104 -10.73 -10.30 -3.87
N TYR A 105 -10.10 -9.61 -2.92
CA TYR A 105 -9.58 -8.26 -3.08
C TYR A 105 -8.06 -8.18 -2.85
N GLU A 106 -7.43 -7.26 -3.57
CA GLU A 106 -6.03 -6.83 -3.46
C GLU A 106 -5.96 -5.31 -3.25
N ALA A 107 -4.77 -4.71 -3.30
CA ALA A 107 -4.62 -3.25 -3.20
C ALA A 107 -5.34 -2.59 -2.00
N PRO A 108 -5.14 -3.06 -0.75
CA PRO A 108 -5.72 -2.39 0.41
C PRO A 108 -5.24 -0.94 0.49
N TYR A 109 -6.15 -0.01 0.77
CA TYR A 109 -5.81 1.40 0.99
C TYR A 109 -6.60 1.99 2.15
N PHE A 110 -5.92 2.32 3.25
CA PHE A 110 -6.52 2.97 4.41
C PHE A 110 -6.49 4.48 4.31
N PHE A 111 -7.51 5.14 4.85
CA PHE A 111 -7.48 6.58 5.09
C PHE A 111 -8.40 6.98 6.25
N ALA A 112 -8.00 8.02 6.97
CA ALA A 112 -8.79 8.58 8.07
C ALA A 112 -9.87 9.55 7.55
N ASP A 113 -10.98 9.65 8.29
CA ASP A 113 -11.98 10.68 8.02
C ASP A 113 -11.42 12.08 8.35
N ASN A 114 -11.65 13.06 7.47
CA ASN A 114 -11.23 14.44 7.69
C ASN A 114 -11.90 15.09 8.91
N ALA A 115 -13.07 14.61 9.34
CA ALA A 115 -13.75 15.06 10.55
C ALA A 115 -13.08 14.55 11.85
N GLY A 116 -12.16 13.58 11.73
CA GLY A 116 -11.47 12.98 12.86
C GLY A 116 -12.33 12.02 13.69
N GLY A 117 -12.02 11.89 14.98
CA GLY A 117 -12.80 11.06 15.91
C GLY A 117 -12.54 9.55 15.83
N GLY A 118 -11.48 9.12 15.14
CA GLY A 118 -11.13 7.71 14.98
C GLY A 118 -11.84 7.00 13.83
N LYS A 119 -12.84 7.64 13.21
CA LYS A 119 -13.50 7.13 12.01
C LYS A 119 -12.51 7.03 10.85
N GLY A 120 -12.62 5.97 10.07
CA GLY A 120 -11.82 5.79 8.88
C GLY A 120 -12.42 4.81 7.89
N TYR A 121 -11.67 4.60 6.83
CA TYR A 121 -12.12 3.88 5.65
C TYR A 121 -11.00 2.99 5.15
N MET A 122 -11.41 1.97 4.42
CA MET A 122 -10.53 1.14 3.63
C MET A 122 -11.14 0.95 2.25
N MET A 123 -10.30 1.02 1.21
CA MET A 123 -10.62 0.61 -0.15
C MET A 123 -9.79 -0.62 -0.51
N ALA A 124 -10.31 -1.45 -1.41
CA ALA A 124 -9.56 -2.57 -1.98
C ALA A 124 -10.07 -2.88 -3.38
N ASP A 125 -9.16 -3.30 -4.26
CA ASP A 125 -9.42 -3.61 -5.67
C ASP A 125 -9.83 -5.07 -5.85
N LEU A 126 -10.84 -5.33 -6.67
CA LEU A 126 -11.31 -6.68 -6.97
C LEU A 126 -10.27 -7.39 -7.85
N ILE A 127 -9.85 -8.57 -7.41
CA ILE A 127 -8.88 -9.39 -8.16
C ILE A 127 -9.51 -9.82 -9.50
N GLY A 128 -8.74 -9.64 -10.57
CA GLY A 128 -9.08 -10.14 -11.90
C GLY A 128 -9.16 -9.06 -12.98
N SER A 129 -9.83 -9.41 -14.07
CA SER A 129 -9.91 -8.56 -15.28
C SER A 129 -11.04 -7.55 -15.25
N SER A 130 -12.06 -7.76 -14.42
CA SER A 130 -13.14 -6.79 -14.23
C SER A 130 -12.67 -5.74 -13.23
N PRO A 131 -12.80 -4.44 -13.52
CA PRO A 131 -12.52 -3.43 -12.53
C PRO A 131 -13.49 -3.52 -11.36
N GLY A 132 -13.03 -3.10 -10.19
CA GLY A 132 -13.95 -2.72 -9.13
C GLY A 132 -13.31 -2.56 -7.78
N ILE A 133 -13.30 -1.32 -7.29
CA ILE A 133 -12.98 -1.05 -5.89
C ILE A 133 -14.24 -1.26 -5.04
N SER A 134 -14.06 -1.84 -3.85
CA SER A 134 -15.05 -1.82 -2.78
C SER A 134 -14.55 -0.96 -1.62
N GLY A 135 -15.50 -0.38 -0.87
CA GLY A 135 -15.22 0.39 0.33
C GLY A 135 -15.63 -0.37 1.60
N TRP A 136 -14.92 -0.08 2.69
CA TRP A 136 -15.28 -0.46 4.04
C TRP A 136 -15.13 0.73 4.98
N THR A 137 -15.90 0.73 6.06
CA THR A 137 -15.90 1.78 7.08
C THR A 137 -15.58 1.23 8.46
N THR A 138 -15.04 2.08 9.31
CA THR A 138 -14.87 1.82 10.74
C THR A 138 -15.12 3.11 11.53
N ASP A 139 -15.71 3.00 12.71
CA ASP A 139 -15.84 4.12 13.64
C ASP A 139 -14.58 4.29 14.52
N ASP A 140 -13.65 3.33 14.48
CA ASP A 140 -12.45 3.33 15.30
C ASP A 140 -11.32 2.55 14.60
N LEU A 141 -10.48 3.29 13.87
CA LEU A 141 -9.30 2.77 13.18
C LEU A 141 -8.40 1.95 14.11
N SER A 142 -8.27 2.31 15.39
CA SER A 142 -7.37 1.60 16.31
C SER A 142 -7.79 0.16 16.58
N LYS A 143 -9.06 -0.19 16.34
CA LYS A 143 -9.58 -1.55 16.46
C LYS A 143 -9.37 -2.39 15.22
N GLY A 144 -9.09 -1.79 14.06
CA GLY A 144 -8.87 -2.51 12.81
C GLY A 144 -10.06 -3.34 12.33
N VAL A 145 -11.27 -3.06 12.81
CA VAL A 145 -12.50 -3.76 12.42
C VAL A 145 -13.24 -2.92 11.38
N PHE A 146 -13.40 -3.47 10.18
CA PHE A 146 -13.98 -2.77 9.03
C PHE A 146 -15.24 -3.49 8.53
N THR A 147 -16.30 -2.73 8.26
CA THR A 147 -17.57 -3.23 7.74
C THR A 147 -17.76 -2.76 6.30
N LYS A 148 -18.17 -3.67 5.41
CA LYS A 148 -18.33 -3.35 3.99
C LYS A 148 -19.38 -2.27 3.77
N ASP A 149 -19.03 -1.28 2.96
CA ASP A 149 -19.90 -0.20 2.56
C ASP A 149 -20.27 -0.38 1.07
N THR A 150 -21.56 -0.43 0.80
CA THR A 150 -22.13 -0.62 -0.54
C THR A 150 -22.95 0.59 -1.00
N SER A 151 -22.88 1.69 -0.26
CA SER A 151 -23.61 2.93 -0.56
C SER A 151 -23.02 3.75 -1.71
N HIS A 152 -21.84 3.36 -2.20
CA HIS A 152 -21.11 4.05 -3.26
C HIS A 152 -20.71 3.10 -4.38
N ASP A 153 -20.85 3.56 -5.63
CA ASP A 153 -20.36 2.82 -6.80
C ASP A 153 -18.92 3.27 -7.11
N LEU A 154 -17.98 2.39 -6.80
CA LEU A 154 -16.55 2.55 -7.11
C LEU A 154 -16.08 1.44 -8.08
N THR A 155 -17.03 0.77 -8.74
CA THR A 155 -16.76 -0.46 -9.53
C THR A 155 -16.03 -0.19 -10.85
N PHE A 156 -15.88 1.07 -11.24
CA PHE A 156 -15.15 1.49 -12.44
C PHE A 156 -13.66 1.79 -12.20
N MET A 157 -13.21 1.74 -10.94
CA MET A 157 -11.83 2.05 -10.55
C MET A 157 -10.99 0.78 -10.34
N ARG A 158 -9.67 0.96 -10.27
CA ARG A 158 -8.63 -0.04 -9.99
C ARG A 158 -7.63 0.55 -9.00
N HIS A 159 -6.77 -0.29 -8.41
CA HIS A 159 -5.69 0.06 -7.45
C HIS A 159 -5.39 1.57 -7.38
N ASP A 160 -5.88 2.21 -6.32
CA ASP A 160 -5.94 3.66 -6.19
C ASP A 160 -5.10 4.20 -5.02
N SER A 161 -5.26 5.49 -4.78
CA SER A 161 -4.81 6.16 -3.57
C SER A 161 -5.74 7.34 -3.26
N VAL A 162 -5.92 7.64 -1.98
CA VAL A 162 -6.73 8.77 -1.53
C VAL A 162 -5.80 9.92 -1.13
N LEU A 163 -5.93 11.04 -1.83
CA LEU A 163 -5.23 12.28 -1.48
C LEU A 163 -6.15 13.17 -0.64
N GLY A 164 -5.81 13.31 0.64
CA GLY A 164 -6.42 14.34 1.48
C GLY A 164 -6.05 15.73 0.97
N VAL A 165 -7.06 16.59 0.78
CA VAL A 165 -6.89 17.98 0.37
C VAL A 165 -7.49 18.92 1.39
N THR A 166 -6.91 20.12 1.53
CA THR A 166 -7.52 21.19 2.32
C THR A 166 -8.77 21.73 1.62
N GLN A 167 -9.65 22.39 2.37
CA GLN A 167 -10.81 23.06 1.78
C GLN A 167 -10.39 24.05 0.68
N SER A 168 -9.33 24.84 0.91
CA SER A 168 -8.83 25.78 -0.09
C SER A 168 -8.32 25.11 -1.36
N GLN A 169 -7.67 23.93 -1.25
CA GLN A 169 -7.24 23.14 -2.41
C GLN A 169 -8.44 22.59 -3.17
N TYR A 170 -9.44 22.07 -2.46
CA TYR A 170 -10.69 21.60 -3.07
C TYR A 170 -11.40 22.73 -3.83
N ASP A 171 -11.56 23.90 -3.20
CA ASP A 171 -12.22 25.05 -3.82
C ASP A 171 -11.48 25.51 -5.09
N ALA A 172 -10.14 25.49 -5.07
CA ALA A 172 -9.33 25.82 -6.23
C ALA A 172 -9.51 24.81 -7.39
N LEU A 173 -9.56 23.51 -7.08
CA LEU A 173 -9.80 22.45 -8.09
C LEU A 173 -11.20 22.55 -8.70
N LYS A 174 -12.21 22.88 -7.88
CA LYS A 174 -13.61 22.99 -8.32
C LYS A 174 -13.85 24.18 -9.25
N ALA A 175 -13.01 25.21 -9.19
CA ALA A 175 -13.12 26.41 -10.01
C ALA A 175 -12.47 26.29 -11.42
N MET A 176 -11.83 25.15 -11.71
CA MET A 176 -11.24 24.82 -13.02
C MET A 176 -12.28 24.30 -14.01
#